data_AF-A0A3N5RIU3-F1
#
_entry.id   AF-A0A3N5RIU3-F1
#
_cell.length_a   1.000
_cell.length_b   1.000
_cell.length_c   1.000
_cell.angle_alpha   90.00
_cell.angle_beta   90.00
_cell.angle_gamma   90.00
#
_symmetry.space_group_name_H-M   'P 1'
#
loop_
_entity.id
_entity.type
_entity.pdbx_description
1 polymer ?
#
loop_
_entity_poly.entity_id
_entity_poly.type
_entity_poly.pdbx_seq_one_letter_code
_entity_poly.pdbx_strand_id
1 'polypeptide(L)'
;MKSEVSEQHQAAMTRVGLIIAYVIIFVVIIRRFYDQPYIPRIPFAVALHGSFVFLFATEFFIVRRIKAYLWIYILLQFVIIQIIGFFPPYIDTYGLLYLPLLLQLKAQLPRRITNLVGISGSVFFILTLMITHGAISGFGRALMIIVITIILLGYEDIYLQSETARRESLLLLAQLQAAHQKLKEYAAQAEAMAVLEERNRMTRELHDSVGQTIFSIALNTQSALLLLEKDPESMPAQLDRLQGLTSSALGKMRLLISQWKPRQG
;
A
#
# COMPACT_ATOMS: atom_id res chain seq x y z
N MET A 1 -9.44 -10.13 7.53
CA MET A 1 -7.97 -10.12 7.43
C MET A 1 -7.35 -8.76 7.04
N LYS A 2 -7.56 -8.19 5.84
CA LYS A 2 -6.96 -6.88 5.44
C LYS A 2 -7.48 -5.66 6.23
N SER A 3 -8.76 -5.64 6.60
CA SER A 3 -9.34 -4.59 7.45
C SER A 3 -8.90 -4.72 8.92
N GLU A 4 -8.81 -5.94 9.44
CA GLU A 4 -8.40 -6.21 10.83
C GLU A 4 -6.96 -5.79 11.12
N VAL A 5 -6.01 -6.07 10.22
CA VAL A 5 -4.60 -5.65 10.41
C VAL A 5 -4.49 -4.13 10.36
N SER A 6 -5.27 -3.48 9.50
CA SER A 6 -5.33 -2.02 9.40
C SER A 6 -5.87 -1.38 10.68
N GLU A 7 -6.97 -1.91 11.22
CA GLU A 7 -7.58 -1.46 12.47
C GLU A 7 -6.69 -1.75 13.69
N GLN A 8 -6.02 -2.92 13.72
CA GLN A 8 -5.08 -3.27 14.79
C GLN A 8 -3.89 -2.32 14.85
N HIS A 9 -3.34 -1.93 13.69
CA HIS A 9 -2.20 -1.00 13.65
C HIS A 9 -2.61 0.42 14.06
N GLN A 10 -3.81 0.86 13.66
CA GLN A 10 -4.37 2.16 14.05
C GLN A 10 -4.73 2.20 15.56
N ALA A 11 -5.24 1.09 16.10
CA ALA A 11 -5.46 0.89 17.52
C ALA A 11 -4.14 0.84 18.31
N ALA A 12 -3.08 0.25 17.75
CA ALA A 12 -1.76 0.22 18.37
C ALA A 12 -1.13 1.63 18.44
N MET A 13 -1.26 2.44 17.38
CA MET A 13 -0.73 3.80 17.36
C MET A 13 -1.45 4.74 18.30
N THR A 14 -2.78 4.65 18.38
CA THR A 14 -3.55 5.37 19.41
C THR A 14 -3.16 4.93 20.82
N ARG A 15 -2.85 3.64 21.05
CA ARG A 15 -2.30 3.18 22.32
C ARG A 15 -0.91 3.74 22.61
N VAL A 16 -0.01 3.80 21.62
CA VAL A 16 1.33 4.39 21.78
C VAL A 16 1.24 5.88 22.12
N GLY A 17 0.40 6.64 21.41
CA GLY A 17 0.14 8.05 21.71
C GLY A 17 -0.40 8.26 23.13
N LEU A 18 -1.31 7.38 23.60
CA LEU A 18 -1.80 7.39 24.98
C LEU A 18 -0.70 7.05 26.00
N ILE A 19 0.15 6.06 25.72
CA ILE A 19 1.29 5.72 26.59
C ILE A 19 2.22 6.92 26.71
N ILE A 20 2.59 7.56 25.59
CA ILE A 20 3.42 8.77 25.57
C ILE A 20 2.76 9.88 26.40
N ALA A 21 1.46 10.09 26.24
CA ALA A 21 0.70 11.06 27.01
C ALA A 21 0.77 10.80 28.52
N TYR A 22 0.53 9.56 28.96
CA TYR A 22 0.62 9.19 30.38
C TYR A 22 2.04 9.30 30.93
N VAL A 23 3.07 8.94 30.14
CA VAL A 23 4.47 9.12 30.53
C VAL A 23 4.81 10.60 30.72
N ILE A 24 4.37 11.47 29.82
CA ILE A 24 4.59 12.93 29.94
C ILE A 24 3.91 13.47 31.19
N ILE A 25 2.66 13.11 31.41
CA ILE A 25 1.90 13.48 32.61
C ILE A 25 2.65 13.04 33.87
N PHE A 26 3.11 11.79 33.90
CA PHE A 26 3.85 11.22 35.01
C PHE A 26 5.18 11.96 35.27
N VAL A 27 5.94 12.27 34.22
CA VAL A 27 7.19 13.05 34.32
C VAL A 27 6.93 14.45 34.88
N VAL A 28 5.88 15.13 34.42
CA VAL A 28 5.50 16.46 34.93
C VAL A 28 5.12 16.39 36.41
N ILE A 29 4.38 15.35 36.82
CA ILE A 29 4.00 15.13 38.23
C ILE A 29 5.24 14.84 39.09
N ILE A 30 6.11 13.90 38.69
CA ILE A 30 7.31 13.54 39.46
C ILE A 30 8.22 14.74 39.63
N ARG A 31 8.51 15.47 38.55
CA ARG A 31 9.38 16.65 38.62
C ARG A 31 8.86 17.66 39.64
N ARG A 32 7.54 17.80 39.73
CA ARG A 32 6.91 18.69 40.72
C ARG A 32 7.08 18.22 42.17
N PHE A 33 7.12 16.91 42.42
CA PHE A 33 7.32 16.35 43.76
C PHE A 33 8.79 16.27 44.18
N TYR A 34 9.70 16.01 43.25
CA TYR A 34 11.13 15.85 43.55
C TYR A 34 11.77 17.14 44.06
N ASP A 35 11.39 18.28 43.49
CA ASP A 35 12.12 19.52 43.77
C ASP A 35 11.73 20.20 45.11
N GLN A 36 10.53 19.96 45.70
CA GLN A 36 10.10 20.62 46.96
C GLN A 36 8.99 19.84 47.73
N PRO A 37 9.31 18.99 48.72
CA PRO A 37 8.31 18.29 49.53
C PRO A 37 7.56 19.15 50.59
N TYR A 38 7.91 20.43 50.80
CA TYR A 38 7.47 21.21 51.99
C TYR A 38 6.82 22.59 51.72
N ILE A 39 5.98 22.73 50.69
CA ILE A 39 5.17 23.94 50.47
C ILE A 39 3.71 23.68 50.88
N PRO A 40 3.02 24.55 51.65
CA PRO A 40 1.61 24.37 52.05
C PRO A 40 0.60 24.34 50.88
N ARG A 41 1.05 24.55 49.64
CA ARG A 41 0.24 24.52 48.40
C ARG A 41 0.30 23.19 47.64
N ILE A 42 1.06 22.20 48.13
CA ILE A 42 1.12 20.84 47.55
C ILE A 42 -0.26 20.21 47.37
N PRO A 43 -1.19 20.18 48.36
CA PRO A 43 -2.47 19.51 48.18
C PRO A 43 -3.31 20.10 47.04
N PHE A 44 -3.26 21.42 46.86
CA PHE A 44 -3.95 22.09 45.74
C PHE A 44 -3.33 21.72 44.38
N ALA A 45 -2.00 21.70 44.28
CA ALA A 45 -1.31 21.32 43.06
C ALA A 45 -1.55 19.86 42.67
N VAL A 46 -1.59 18.96 43.66
CA VAL A 46 -1.91 17.54 43.48
C VAL A 46 -3.36 17.38 43.05
N ALA A 47 -4.30 18.10 43.67
CA ALA A 47 -5.70 18.09 43.24
C ALA A 47 -5.86 18.55 41.79
N LEU A 48 -5.09 19.55 41.36
CA LEU A 48 -5.14 20.07 40.00
C LEU A 48 -4.58 19.09 38.95
N HIS A 49 -3.44 18.44 39.23
CA HIS A 49 -2.92 17.37 38.36
C HIS A 49 -3.84 16.15 38.38
N GLY A 50 -4.34 15.75 39.54
CA GLY A 50 -5.32 14.68 39.68
C GLY A 50 -6.59 14.96 38.87
N SER A 51 -7.07 16.21 38.87
CA SER A 51 -8.20 16.65 38.05
C SER A 51 -7.87 16.58 36.56
N PHE A 52 -6.67 17.00 36.15
CA PHE A 52 -6.21 16.86 34.76
C PHE A 52 -6.19 15.40 34.32
N VAL A 53 -5.57 14.50 35.10
CA VAL A 53 -5.51 13.07 34.79
C VAL A 53 -6.89 12.42 34.81
N PHE A 54 -7.73 12.78 35.76
CA PHE A 54 -9.11 12.27 35.84
C PHE A 54 -9.90 12.65 34.61
N LEU A 55 -9.86 13.93 34.19
CA LEU A 55 -10.48 14.37 32.94
C LEU A 55 -9.89 13.65 31.73
N PHE A 56 -8.56 13.57 31.67
CA PHE A 56 -7.86 12.90 30.57
C PHE A 56 -8.26 11.42 30.44
N ALA A 57 -8.38 10.69 31.56
CA ALA A 57 -8.78 9.29 31.59
C ALA A 57 -10.28 9.07 31.33
N THR A 58 -11.13 10.01 31.74
CA THR A 58 -12.60 9.90 31.58
C THR A 58 -13.11 10.34 30.20
N GLU A 59 -12.26 10.95 29.39
CA GLU A 59 -12.51 11.29 27.98
C GLU A 59 -13.14 10.12 27.21
N PHE A 60 -12.58 8.91 27.34
CA PHE A 60 -13.03 7.72 26.61
C PHE A 60 -14.52 7.41 26.83
N PHE A 61 -15.05 7.67 28.02
CA PHE A 61 -16.42 7.32 28.42
C PHE A 61 -17.44 8.42 28.13
N ILE A 62 -17.07 9.69 28.34
CA ILE A 62 -18.03 10.80 28.40
C ILE A 62 -18.09 11.56 27.07
N VAL A 63 -16.93 11.83 26.47
CA VAL A 63 -16.84 12.73 25.31
C VAL A 63 -17.37 12.08 24.03
N ARG A 64 -17.22 10.76 23.89
CA ARG A 64 -17.79 9.99 22.76
C ARG A 64 -19.32 9.98 22.74
N ARG A 65 -19.99 10.23 23.87
CA ARG A 65 -21.47 10.19 23.97
C ARG A 65 -22.13 11.55 23.71
N ILE A 66 -21.49 12.67 24.06
CA ILE A 66 -22.10 14.01 23.97
C ILE A 66 -21.08 15.03 23.42
N LYS A 67 -21.20 15.38 22.13
CA LYS A 67 -20.28 16.33 21.46
C LYS A 67 -20.29 17.75 22.05
N ALA A 68 -21.40 18.19 22.66
CA ALA A 68 -21.46 19.49 23.33
C ALA A 68 -20.54 19.56 24.57
N TYR A 69 -20.30 18.42 25.23
CA TYR A 69 -19.43 18.34 26.39
C TYR A 69 -17.95 18.47 26.03
N LEU A 70 -17.57 18.19 24.77
CA LEU A 70 -16.19 18.30 24.29
C LEU A 70 -15.63 19.72 24.44
N TRP A 71 -16.42 20.76 24.16
CA TRP A 71 -15.95 22.14 24.28
C TRP A 71 -15.74 22.56 25.73
N ILE A 72 -16.62 22.12 26.62
CA ILE A 72 -16.50 22.32 28.08
C ILE A 72 -15.25 21.60 28.58
N TYR A 73 -15.04 20.37 28.13
CA TYR A 73 -13.86 19.57 28.44
C TYR A 73 -12.56 20.24 28.01
N ILE A 74 -12.47 20.71 26.76
CA ILE A 74 -11.30 21.42 26.23
C ILE A 74 -11.01 22.67 27.05
N LEU A 75 -12.05 23.48 27.30
CA LEU A 75 -11.92 24.70 28.09
C LEU A 75 -11.41 24.38 29.50
N LEU A 76 -11.99 23.37 30.16
CA LEU A 76 -11.61 22.97 31.51
C LEU A 76 -10.16 22.47 31.57
N GLN A 77 -9.73 21.61 30.64
CA GLN A 77 -8.35 21.15 30.58
C GLN A 77 -7.37 22.30 30.30
N PHE A 78 -7.73 23.19 29.38
CA PHE A 78 -6.91 24.37 29.06
C PHE A 78 -6.73 25.27 30.28
N VAL A 79 -7.82 25.55 31.00
CA VAL A 79 -7.82 26.36 32.22
C VAL A 79 -7.00 25.67 33.30
N ILE A 80 -7.15 24.36 33.49
CA ILE A 80 -6.35 23.58 34.45
C ILE A 80 -4.86 23.68 34.13
N ILE A 81 -4.45 23.45 32.88
CA ILE A 81 -3.04 23.57 32.44
C ILE A 81 -2.51 24.98 32.76
N GLN A 82 -3.28 26.03 32.47
CA GLN A 82 -2.85 27.40 32.75
C GLN A 82 -2.76 27.71 34.24
N ILE A 83 -3.74 27.26 35.03
CA ILE A 83 -3.67 27.38 36.49
C ILE A 83 -2.41 26.68 36.99
N ILE A 84 -2.07 25.47 36.52
CA ILE A 84 -0.84 24.75 36.90
C ILE A 84 0.41 25.63 36.66
N GLY A 85 0.45 26.34 35.53
CA GLY A 85 1.54 27.24 35.15
C GLY A 85 1.70 28.46 36.05
N PHE A 86 0.62 28.98 36.63
CA PHE A 86 0.67 30.14 37.53
C PHE A 86 1.14 29.81 38.96
N PHE A 87 1.48 28.56 39.28
CA PHE A 87 2.05 28.20 40.59
C PHE A 87 3.58 28.02 40.50
N PRO A 88 4.39 29.03 40.89
CA PRO A 88 5.83 28.88 41.10
C PRO A 88 6.15 27.74 42.07
N PRO A 89 7.34 27.10 42.01
CA PRO A 89 8.52 27.52 41.23
C PRO A 89 8.66 26.93 39.80
N TYR A 90 7.84 25.96 39.38
CA TYR A 90 8.16 25.12 38.21
C TYR A 90 7.23 25.35 37.01
N ILE A 91 7.38 26.54 36.42
CA ILE A 91 6.54 27.05 35.33
C ILE A 91 7.05 26.52 33.97
N ASP A 92 8.19 25.83 33.92
CA ASP A 92 8.75 25.47 32.62
C ASP A 92 8.09 24.22 32.02
N THR A 93 7.76 23.20 32.82
CA THR A 93 7.37 21.89 32.26
C THR A 93 5.89 21.69 32.02
N TYR A 94 5.02 22.50 32.61
CA TYR A 94 3.58 22.33 32.43
C TYR A 94 3.15 22.51 30.97
N GLY A 95 3.95 23.21 30.15
CA GLY A 95 3.73 23.31 28.70
C GLY A 95 3.68 21.97 27.99
N LEU A 96 4.36 20.94 28.52
CA LEU A 96 4.28 19.58 27.99
C LEU A 96 2.89 18.96 28.14
N LEU A 97 2.04 19.45 29.05
CA LEU A 97 0.66 18.99 29.21
C LEU A 97 -0.27 19.44 28.07
N TYR A 98 0.14 20.41 27.25
CA TYR A 98 -0.58 20.72 26.01
C TYR A 98 -0.47 19.60 24.98
N LEU A 99 0.65 18.86 24.96
CA LEU A 99 0.87 17.76 24.02
C LEU A 99 -0.17 16.63 24.16
N PRO A 100 -0.41 16.03 25.34
CA PRO A 100 -1.43 15.00 25.49
C PRO A 100 -2.83 15.51 25.14
N LEU A 101 -3.17 16.76 25.49
CA LEU A 101 -4.43 17.39 25.06
C LEU A 101 -4.53 17.46 23.53
N LEU A 102 -3.47 17.90 22.83
CA LEU A 102 -3.49 18.02 21.37
C LEU A 102 -3.54 16.67 20.66
N LEU A 103 -2.83 15.65 21.14
CA LEU A 103 -2.93 14.27 20.64
C LEU A 103 -4.37 13.74 20.75
N GLN A 104 -5.01 13.99 21.88
CA GLN A 104 -6.39 13.60 22.14
C GLN A 104 -7.38 14.30 21.19
N LEU A 105 -7.19 15.61 20.96
CA LEU A 105 -8.03 16.37 20.04
C LEU A 105 -7.82 15.97 18.57
N LYS A 106 -6.60 15.61 18.16
CA LYS A 106 -6.35 15.07 16.81
C LYS A 106 -7.17 13.82 16.51
N ALA A 107 -7.42 12.98 17.52
CA ALA A 107 -8.20 11.76 17.37
C ALA A 107 -9.71 12.01 17.20
N GLN A 108 -10.21 13.19 17.59
CA GLN A 108 -11.66 13.47 17.65
C GLN A 108 -12.14 14.62 16.77
N LEU A 109 -11.26 15.59 16.50
CA LEU A 109 -11.62 16.84 15.83
C LEU A 109 -10.87 17.02 14.50
N PRO A 110 -11.45 17.80 13.57
CA PRO A 110 -10.75 18.21 12.37
C PRO A 110 -9.44 18.92 12.68
N ARG A 111 -8.41 18.66 11.86
CA ARG A 111 -7.07 19.27 11.98
C ARG A 111 -7.11 20.80 12.17
N ARG A 112 -8.02 21.50 11.50
CA ARG A 112 -8.19 22.96 11.63
C ARG A 112 -8.48 23.39 13.07
N ILE A 113 -9.40 22.71 13.75
CA ILE A 113 -9.80 23.06 15.12
C ILE A 113 -8.66 22.72 16.09
N THR A 114 -8.06 21.55 15.94
CA THR A 114 -6.93 21.14 16.78
C THR A 114 -5.74 22.10 16.65
N ASN A 115 -5.45 22.57 15.43
CA ASN A 115 -4.41 23.58 15.21
C ASN A 115 -4.75 24.92 15.85
N LEU A 116 -6.02 25.37 15.79
CA LEU A 116 -6.44 26.60 16.46
C LEU A 116 -6.27 26.51 17.99
N VAL A 117 -6.64 25.37 18.59
CA VAL A 117 -6.43 25.12 20.02
C VAL A 117 -4.93 25.03 20.37
N GLY A 118 -4.12 24.44 19.50
CA GLY A 118 -2.66 24.38 19.69
C GLY A 118 -1.99 25.75 19.60
N ILE A 119 -2.42 26.59 18.65
CA ILE A 119 -1.93 27.97 18.51
C ILE A 119 -2.35 28.79 19.72
N SER A 120 -3.62 28.72 20.14
CA SER A 120 -4.07 29.45 21.33
C SER A 120 -3.32 28.99 22.57
N GLY A 121 -3.13 27.68 22.76
CA GLY A 121 -2.32 27.11 23.85
C GLY A 121 -0.88 27.61 23.83
N SER A 122 -0.24 27.66 22.66
CA SER A 122 1.12 28.16 22.51
C SER A 122 1.24 29.65 22.86
N VAL A 123 0.30 30.49 22.40
CA VAL A 123 0.29 31.93 22.73
C VAL A 123 0.14 32.13 24.23
N PHE A 124 -0.82 31.45 24.84
CA PHE A 124 -1.09 31.51 26.27
C PHE A 124 0.09 31.00 27.11
N PHE A 125 0.76 29.92 26.65
CA PHE A 125 1.96 29.38 27.28
C PHE A 125 3.14 30.37 27.23
N ILE A 126 3.38 30.98 26.07
CA ILE A 126 4.41 32.02 25.88
C ILE A 126 4.14 33.19 26.83
N LEU A 127 2.91 33.71 26.86
CA LEU A 127 2.55 34.85 27.70
C LEU A 127 2.74 34.54 29.19
N THR A 128 2.29 33.38 29.66
CA THR A 128 2.48 32.97 31.06
C THR A 128 3.96 32.89 31.42
N LEU A 129 4.80 32.33 30.54
CA LEU A 129 6.24 32.24 30.79
C LEU A 129 6.93 33.61 30.76
N MET A 130 6.54 34.50 29.84
CA MET A 130 7.08 35.86 29.77
C MET A 130 6.76 36.68 31.02
N ILE A 131 5.52 36.56 31.53
CA ILE A 131 5.09 37.27 32.76
C ILE A 131 5.85 36.75 33.98
N THR A 132 6.11 35.44 34.05
CA THR A 132 6.64 34.80 35.26
C THR A 132 8.17 34.77 35.33
N HIS A 133 8.85 34.70 34.18
CA HIS A 133 10.31 34.57 34.11
C HIS A 133 11.00 35.80 33.52
N GLY A 134 10.22 36.74 32.96
CA GLY A 134 10.70 37.84 32.15
C GLY A 134 10.59 37.55 30.65
N ALA A 135 10.53 38.60 29.84
CA ALA A 135 10.22 38.50 28.42
C ALA A 135 11.19 37.59 27.65
N ILE A 136 12.50 37.76 27.84
CA ILE A 136 13.54 37.05 27.06
C ILE A 136 13.66 35.59 27.49
N SER A 137 13.83 35.36 28.80
CA SER A 137 13.98 34.01 29.37
C SER A 137 12.72 33.16 29.22
N GLY A 138 11.54 33.76 29.45
CA GLY A 138 10.25 33.10 29.28
C GLY A 138 10.00 32.70 27.83
N PHE A 139 10.27 33.59 26.88
CA PHE A 139 10.17 33.28 25.47
C PHE A 139 11.11 32.15 25.04
N GLY A 140 12.38 32.19 25.46
CA GLY A 140 13.35 31.15 25.16
C GLY A 140 12.93 29.76 25.66
N ARG A 141 12.41 29.69 26.89
CA ARG A 141 11.88 28.43 27.47
C ARG A 141 10.63 27.94 26.75
N ALA A 142 9.71 28.85 26.42
CA ALA A 142 8.50 28.51 25.70
C ALA A 142 8.82 27.93 24.32
N LEU A 143 9.76 28.55 23.60
CA LEU A 143 10.18 28.13 22.27
C LEU A 143 10.73 26.71 22.26
N MET A 144 11.58 26.35 23.22
CA MET A 144 12.14 24.98 23.30
C MET A 144 11.04 23.92 23.40
N ILE A 145 10.02 24.15 24.21
CA ILE A 145 8.91 23.19 24.41
C ILE A 145 7.95 23.18 23.23
N ILE A 146 7.69 24.35 22.63
CA ILE A 146 6.87 24.46 21.42
C ILE A 146 7.53 23.69 20.27
N VAL A 147 8.85 23.80 20.10
CA VAL A 147 9.59 23.04 19.08
C VAL A 147 9.44 21.54 19.31
N ILE A 148 9.64 21.06 20.55
CA ILE A 148 9.44 19.64 20.90
C ILE A 148 8.00 19.20 20.57
N THR A 149 7.01 20.04 20.89
CA THR A 149 5.60 19.74 20.64
C THR A 149 5.30 19.67 19.15
N ILE A 150 5.80 20.62 18.35
CA ILE A 150 5.63 20.64 16.89
C ILE A 150 6.28 19.40 16.27
N ILE A 151 7.50 19.03 16.69
CA ILE A 151 8.20 17.85 16.19
C ILE A 151 7.41 16.58 16.50
N LEU A 152 6.95 16.40 17.74
CA LEU A 152 6.21 15.20 18.15
C LEU A 152 4.87 15.09 17.43
N LEU A 153 4.11 16.19 17.32
CA LEU A 153 2.85 16.21 16.58
C LEU A 153 3.06 16.02 15.08
N GLY A 154 4.13 16.58 14.52
CA GLY A 154 4.49 16.44 13.10
C GLY A 154 4.92 15.02 12.74
N TYR A 155 5.67 14.35 13.64
CA TYR A 155 6.07 12.96 13.45
C TYR A 155 4.86 12.02 13.32
N GLU A 156 3.83 12.22 14.14
CA GLU A 156 2.58 11.44 14.05
C GLU A 156 1.88 11.63 12.71
N ASP A 157 1.80 12.87 12.19
CA ASP A 157 1.18 13.14 10.88
C ASP A 157 1.97 12.50 9.73
N ILE A 158 3.30 12.62 9.76
CA ILE A 158 4.20 12.02 8.76
C ILE A 158 4.09 10.50 8.80
N TYR A 159 4.07 9.92 10.00
CA TYR A 159 3.98 8.48 10.18
C TYR A 159 2.67 7.91 9.62
N LEU A 160 1.54 8.54 9.94
CA LEU A 160 0.23 8.13 9.41
C LEU A 160 0.18 8.21 7.88
N GLN A 161 0.72 9.29 7.31
CA GLN A 161 0.79 9.44 5.85
C GLN A 161 1.67 8.35 5.20
N SER A 162 2.82 8.06 5.81
CA SER A 162 3.74 7.02 5.35
C SER A 162 3.08 5.64 5.36
N GLU A 163 2.37 5.30 6.42
CA GLU A 163 1.67 4.03 6.55
C GLU A 163 0.54 3.90 5.52
N THR A 164 -0.22 4.97 5.26
CA THR A 164 -1.24 4.96 4.20
C THR A 164 -0.62 4.76 2.81
N ALA A 165 0.47 5.47 2.49
CA ALA A 165 1.15 5.33 1.21
C ALA A 165 1.76 3.93 1.02
N ARG A 166 2.31 3.36 2.10
CA ARG A 166 2.84 1.99 2.09
C ARG A 166 1.75 0.97 1.78
N ARG A 167 0.57 1.12 2.39
CA ARG A 167 -0.57 0.22 2.13
C ARG A 167 -1.04 0.31 0.69
N GLU A 168 -1.16 1.51 0.15
CA GLU A 168 -1.53 1.71 -1.26
C GLU A 168 -0.50 1.07 -2.20
N SER A 169 0.79 1.27 -1.94
CA SER A 169 1.87 0.64 -2.70
C SER A 169 1.79 -0.89 -2.68
N LEU A 170 1.53 -1.50 -1.51
CA LEU A 170 1.34 -2.95 -1.39
C LEU A 170 0.12 -3.46 -2.17
N LEU A 171 -0.97 -2.68 -2.21
CA LEU A 171 -2.14 -3.03 -3.02
C LEU A 171 -1.83 -2.98 -4.52
N LEU A 172 -1.13 -1.93 -4.98
CA LEU A 172 -0.71 -1.77 -6.38
C LEU A 172 0.25 -2.88 -6.80
N LEU A 173 1.21 -3.26 -5.94
CA LEU A 173 2.11 -4.38 -6.20
C LEU A 173 1.35 -5.70 -6.38
N ALA A 174 0.37 -5.98 -5.51
CA ALA A 174 -0.45 -7.17 -5.63
C ALA A 174 -1.29 -7.18 -6.93
N GLN A 175 -1.84 -6.02 -7.32
CA GLN A 175 -2.57 -5.89 -8.58
C GLN A 175 -1.66 -6.08 -9.80
N LEU A 176 -0.46 -5.50 -9.77
CA LEU A 176 0.54 -5.65 -10.83
C LEU A 176 0.96 -7.11 -10.99
N GLN A 177 1.22 -7.82 -9.89
CA GLN A 177 1.54 -9.24 -9.90
C GLN A 177 0.41 -10.07 -10.51
N ALA A 178 -0.85 -9.80 -10.14
CA ALA A 178 -2.00 -10.49 -10.70
C ALA A 178 -2.17 -10.22 -12.20
N ALA A 179 -1.98 -8.97 -12.64
CA ALA A 179 -2.06 -8.61 -14.06
C ALA A 179 -0.93 -9.25 -14.87
N HIS A 180 0.30 -9.26 -14.34
CA HIS A 180 1.44 -9.91 -14.96
C HIS A 180 1.23 -11.42 -15.12
N GLN A 181 0.66 -12.07 -14.10
CA GLN A 181 0.32 -13.49 -14.16
C GLN A 181 -0.73 -13.78 -15.25
N LYS A 182 -1.79 -12.98 -15.33
CA LYS A 182 -2.79 -13.08 -16.41
C LYS A 182 -2.19 -12.86 -17.80
N LEU A 183 -1.30 -11.88 -17.94
CA LEU A 183 -0.63 -11.62 -19.22
C LEU A 183 0.21 -12.84 -19.64
N LYS A 184 0.92 -13.46 -18.70
CA LYS A 184 1.69 -14.68 -18.94
C LYS A 184 0.80 -15.85 -19.36
N GLU A 185 -0.35 -16.02 -18.72
CA GLU A 185 -1.35 -17.03 -19.09
C GLU A 185 -1.91 -16.81 -20.50
N TYR A 186 -2.27 -15.57 -20.84
CA TYR A 186 -2.73 -15.23 -22.19
C TYR A 186 -1.65 -15.40 -23.24
N ALA A 187 -0.40 -15.05 -22.94
CA ALA A 187 0.73 -15.29 -23.85
C ALA A 187 0.91 -16.78 -24.14
N ALA A 188 0.84 -17.63 -23.10
CA ALA A 188 0.92 -19.09 -23.27
C ALA A 188 -0.26 -19.66 -24.08
N GLN A 189 -1.48 -19.14 -23.86
CA GLN A 189 -2.66 -19.53 -24.65
C GLN A 189 -2.54 -19.10 -26.11
N ALA A 190 -2.07 -17.87 -26.36
CA ALA A 190 -1.83 -17.36 -27.71
C ALA A 190 -0.76 -18.18 -28.44
N GLU A 191 0.32 -18.56 -27.77
CA GLU A 191 1.36 -19.43 -28.32
C GLU A 191 0.78 -20.81 -28.68
N ALA A 192 -0.01 -21.42 -27.78
CA ALA A 192 -0.64 -22.71 -28.05
C ALA A 192 -1.63 -22.64 -29.23
N MET A 193 -2.41 -21.56 -29.34
CA MET A 193 -3.30 -21.33 -30.48
C MET A 193 -2.53 -21.14 -31.79
N ALA A 194 -1.47 -20.34 -31.78
CA ALA A 194 -0.62 -20.15 -32.96
C ALA A 194 -0.01 -21.46 -33.45
N VAL A 195 0.47 -22.32 -32.53
CA VAL A 195 0.97 -23.67 -32.87
C VAL A 195 -0.12 -24.54 -33.51
N LEU A 196 -1.36 -24.48 -33.02
CA LEU A 196 -2.48 -25.24 -33.58
C LEU A 196 -2.92 -24.72 -34.95
N GLU A 197 -2.99 -23.39 -35.14
CA GLU A 197 -3.30 -22.77 -36.42
C GLU A 197 -2.27 -23.15 -37.47
N GLU A 198 -0.99 -23.09 -37.11
CA GLU A 198 0.11 -23.45 -38.00
C GLU A 198 0.06 -24.93 -38.38
N ARG A 199 -0.25 -25.82 -37.42
CA ARG A 199 -0.47 -27.25 -37.70
C ARG A 199 -1.62 -27.49 -38.66
N ASN A 200 -2.74 -26.77 -38.50
CA ASN A 200 -3.89 -26.88 -39.38
C ASN A 200 -3.59 -26.36 -40.79
N ARG A 201 -2.89 -25.21 -40.89
CA ARG A 201 -2.41 -24.65 -42.17
C ARG A 201 -1.54 -25.68 -42.90
N MET A 202 -0.55 -26.25 -42.22
CA MET A 202 0.32 -27.29 -42.78
C MET A 202 -0.46 -28.54 -43.22
N THR A 203 -1.44 -29.00 -42.43
CA THR A 203 -2.24 -30.18 -42.80
C THR A 203 -3.02 -29.95 -44.10
N ARG A 204 -3.57 -28.75 -44.29
CA ARG A 204 -4.24 -28.38 -45.55
C ARG A 204 -3.25 -28.31 -46.71
N GLU A 205 -2.12 -27.64 -46.56
CA GLU A 205 -1.09 -27.56 -47.61
C GLU A 205 -0.55 -28.93 -48.01
N LEU A 206 -0.32 -29.81 -47.04
CA LEU A 206 0.06 -31.20 -47.29
C LEU A 206 -1.05 -31.96 -48.01
N HIS A 207 -2.30 -31.86 -47.56
CA HIS A 207 -3.43 -32.54 -48.19
C HIS A 207 -3.63 -32.09 -49.64
N ASP A 208 -3.53 -30.80 -49.93
CA ASP A 208 -3.68 -30.25 -51.27
C ASP A 208 -2.54 -30.71 -52.19
N SER A 209 -1.29 -30.65 -51.71
CA SER A 209 -0.12 -31.09 -52.48
C SER A 209 -0.10 -32.59 -52.73
N VAL A 210 -0.36 -33.40 -51.70
CA VAL A 210 -0.43 -34.87 -51.80
C VAL A 210 -1.63 -35.27 -52.66
N GLY A 211 -2.80 -34.66 -52.46
CA GLY A 211 -4.02 -34.91 -53.22
C GLY A 211 -3.84 -34.64 -54.71
N GLN A 212 -3.27 -33.48 -55.08
CA GLN A 212 -2.95 -33.16 -56.48
C GLN A 212 -1.97 -34.16 -57.10
N THR A 213 -0.98 -34.60 -56.32
CA THR A 213 0.03 -35.54 -56.78
C THR A 213 -0.54 -36.93 -57.01
N ILE A 214 -1.35 -37.46 -56.07
CA ILE A 214 -2.04 -38.74 -56.20
C ILE A 214 -3.02 -38.70 -57.38
N PHE A 215 -3.77 -37.61 -57.54
CA PHE A 215 -4.69 -37.44 -58.68
C PHE A 215 -3.94 -37.47 -60.02
N SER A 216 -2.79 -36.79 -60.11
CA SER A 216 -1.95 -36.80 -61.31
C SER A 216 -1.40 -38.20 -61.61
N ILE A 217 -0.98 -38.96 -60.59
CA ILE A 217 -0.54 -40.35 -60.75
C ILE A 217 -1.69 -41.23 -61.24
N ALA A 218 -2.89 -41.09 -60.68
CA ALA A 218 -4.07 -41.86 -61.08
C ALA A 218 -4.45 -41.61 -62.56
N LEU A 219 -4.48 -40.34 -62.98
CA LEU A 219 -4.73 -39.97 -64.38
C LEU A 219 -3.67 -40.51 -65.35
N ASN A 220 -2.38 -40.39 -65.00
CA ASN A 220 -1.30 -40.93 -65.83
C ASN A 220 -1.36 -42.46 -65.92
N THR A 221 -1.77 -43.14 -64.85
CA THR A 221 -1.96 -44.59 -64.83
C THR A 221 -3.12 -45.03 -65.73
N GLN A 222 -4.25 -44.33 -65.70
CA GLN A 222 -5.35 -44.57 -66.63
C GLN A 222 -4.94 -44.36 -68.10
N SER A 223 -4.21 -43.28 -68.38
CA SER A 223 -3.68 -43.03 -69.73
C SER A 223 -2.71 -44.12 -70.20
N ALA A 224 -1.86 -44.64 -69.32
CA ALA A 224 -0.96 -45.75 -69.64
C ALA A 224 -1.75 -47.04 -69.96
N LEU A 225 -2.79 -47.36 -69.20
CA LEU A 225 -3.67 -48.52 -69.47
C LEU A 225 -4.38 -48.41 -70.83
N LEU A 226 -4.87 -47.22 -71.20
CA LEU A 226 -5.51 -47.00 -72.50
C LEU A 226 -4.52 -47.08 -73.68
N LEU A 227 -3.27 -46.67 -73.47
CA LEU A 227 -2.21 -46.77 -74.47
C LEU A 227 -1.75 -48.22 -74.65
N LEU A 228 -1.76 -49.05 -73.61
CA LEU A 228 -1.43 -50.47 -73.69
C LEU A 228 -2.29 -51.23 -74.72
N GLU A 229 -3.57 -50.83 -74.88
CA GLU A 229 -4.49 -51.41 -75.87
C GLU A 229 -4.26 -50.89 -77.30
N LYS A 230 -3.71 -49.67 -77.45
CA LYS A 230 -3.59 -48.98 -78.75
C LYS A 230 -2.19 -49.03 -79.36
N ASP A 231 -1.14 -48.94 -78.54
CA ASP A 231 0.25 -48.86 -78.96
C ASP A 231 1.18 -49.48 -77.88
N PRO A 232 1.37 -50.81 -77.91
CA PRO A 232 2.14 -51.53 -76.88
C PRO A 232 3.64 -51.22 -76.90
N GLU A 233 4.20 -50.83 -78.06
CA GLU A 233 5.65 -50.62 -78.21
C GLU A 233 6.15 -49.38 -77.46
N SER A 234 5.31 -48.35 -77.31
CA SER A 234 5.65 -47.13 -76.58
C SER A 234 5.46 -47.25 -75.05
N MET A 235 5.00 -48.41 -74.57
CA MET A 235 4.69 -48.64 -73.16
C MET A 235 5.86 -48.61 -72.16
N PRO A 236 7.04 -49.14 -72.49
CA PRO A 236 8.20 -49.04 -71.61
C PRO A 236 8.54 -47.58 -71.26
N ALA A 237 8.50 -46.68 -72.26
CA ALA A 237 8.80 -45.26 -72.06
C ALA A 237 7.73 -44.55 -71.20
N GLN A 238 6.46 -44.92 -71.35
CA GLN A 238 5.35 -44.37 -70.55
C GLN A 238 5.46 -44.79 -69.07
N LEU A 239 5.79 -46.06 -68.81
CA LEU A 239 5.99 -46.60 -67.46
C LEU A 239 7.21 -45.98 -66.77
N ASP A 240 8.30 -45.75 -67.51
CA ASP A 240 9.50 -45.10 -67.00
C ASP A 240 9.21 -43.64 -66.57
N ARG A 241 8.40 -42.94 -67.37
CA ARG A 241 7.90 -41.60 -67.04
C ARG A 241 7.01 -41.59 -65.79
N LEU A 242 6.16 -42.60 -65.63
CA LEU A 242 5.29 -42.78 -64.47
C LEU A 242 6.11 -43.09 -63.20
N GLN A 243 7.15 -43.91 -63.32
CA GLN A 243 8.10 -44.18 -62.23
C GLN A 243 8.88 -42.92 -61.82
N GLY A 244 9.33 -42.11 -62.79
CA GLY A 244 9.98 -40.82 -62.53
C GLY A 244 9.07 -39.82 -61.84
N LEU A 245 7.82 -39.68 -62.29
CA LEU A 245 6.81 -38.83 -61.65
C LEU A 245 6.52 -39.28 -60.20
N THR A 246 6.37 -40.59 -59.99
CA THR A 246 6.10 -41.17 -58.66
C THR A 246 7.29 -40.98 -57.72
N SER A 247 8.52 -41.13 -58.22
CA SER A 247 9.74 -40.92 -57.42
C SER A 247 9.94 -39.43 -57.04
N SER A 248 9.67 -38.52 -57.98
CA SER A 248 9.72 -37.07 -57.74
C SER A 248 8.64 -36.62 -56.74
N ALA A 249 7.43 -37.18 -56.86
CA ALA A 249 6.34 -37.02 -55.90
C ALA A 249 6.75 -37.48 -54.48
N LEU A 250 7.32 -38.67 -54.36
CA LEU A 250 7.79 -39.22 -53.08
C LEU A 250 8.91 -38.35 -52.48
N GLY A 251 9.82 -37.84 -53.32
CA GLY A 251 10.87 -36.92 -52.93
C GLY A 251 10.33 -35.62 -52.34
N LYS A 252 9.36 -34.98 -53.02
CA LYS A 252 8.68 -33.77 -52.53
C LYS A 252 7.97 -33.99 -51.20
N MET A 253 7.24 -35.11 -51.04
CA MET A 253 6.59 -35.46 -49.78
C MET A 253 7.59 -35.65 -48.64
N ARG A 254 8.69 -36.37 -48.88
CA ARG A 254 9.75 -36.56 -47.87
C ARG A 254 10.40 -35.24 -47.47
N LEU A 255 10.62 -34.34 -48.42
CA LEU A 255 11.18 -33.01 -48.16
C LEU A 255 10.25 -32.18 -47.27
N LEU A 256 8.95 -32.16 -47.57
CA LEU A 256 7.92 -31.50 -46.76
C LEU A 256 7.82 -32.09 -45.33
N ILE A 257 7.85 -33.42 -45.19
CA ILE A 257 7.85 -34.09 -43.88
C ILE A 257 9.16 -33.87 -43.12
N SER A 258 10.29 -33.71 -43.81
CA SER A 258 11.59 -33.49 -43.16
C SER A 258 11.76 -32.08 -42.61
N GLN A 259 11.24 -31.07 -43.30
CA GLN A 259 11.18 -29.69 -42.80
C GLN A 259 10.28 -29.55 -41.57
N TRP A 260 9.41 -30.53 -41.34
CA TRP A 260 8.47 -30.58 -40.21
C TRP A 260 9.07 -31.14 -38.91
N LYS A 261 10.24 -31.79 -38.92
CA LYS A 261 10.78 -32.38 -37.68
C LYS A 261 11.14 -31.25 -36.69
N PRO A 262 10.46 -31.16 -35.53
CA PRO A 262 10.57 -30.00 -34.66
C PRO A 262 12.00 -29.88 -34.12
N ARG A 263 12.51 -28.65 -34.05
CA ARG A 263 13.61 -28.29 -33.15
C ARG A 263 13.15 -28.68 -31.74
N GLN A 264 13.58 -29.84 -31.27
CA GLN A 264 13.38 -30.26 -29.89
C GLN A 264 14.36 -29.49 -29.03
N GLY A 265 13.83 -28.74 -28.05
CA GLY A 265 14.51 -28.27 -26.84
C GLY A 265 15.62 -27.25 -27.05
#